data_AF-A0A351ANL0-F1
#
_entry.id   AF-A0A351ANL0-F1
#
_cell.length_a   1.000
_cell.length_b   1.000
_cell.length_c   1.000
_cell.angle_alpha   90.00
_cell.angle_beta   90.00
_cell.angle_gamma   90.00
#
_symmetry.space_group_name_H-M   'P 1'
#
loop_
_entity.id
_entity.type
_entity.pdbx_description
1 polymer ?
#
loop_
_entity_poly.entity_id
_entity_poly.type
_entity_poly.pdbx_seq_one_letter_code
_entity_poly.pdbx_strand_id
1 'polypeptide(L)' 'VTWPAIWCLDVRVTKEIGEKAGFSFYANNVLFNQPWQSNSVSVNKVERNGNLFSYGLEIFMNF' A
#
# COMPACT_ATOMS: atom_id res chain seq x y z
N VAL A 1 -5.34 6.67 22.49
CA VAL A 1 -4.82 5.36 22.04
C VAL A 1 -3.59 5.63 21.19
N THR A 2 -2.38 5.31 21.68
CA THR A 2 -1.17 5.39 20.86
C THR A 2 -0.83 4.01 20.29
N TRP A 3 -0.32 4.01 19.06
CA TRP A 3 0.07 2.80 18.31
C TRP A 3 1.55 2.90 17.94
N PRO A 4 2.29 1.77 17.89
CA PRO A 4 3.62 1.76 17.31
C PRO A 4 3.58 2.15 15.83
N ALA A 5 4.67 2.71 15.33
CA ALA A 5 4.83 2.98 13.91
C ALA A 5 4.81 1.67 13.12
N ILE A 6 4.19 1.69 11.94
CA ILE A 6 4.11 0.56 11.02
C ILE A 6 4.72 0.97 9.69
N TRP A 7 5.51 0.07 9.12
CA TRP A 7 6.11 0.24 7.81
C TRP A 7 5.23 -0.39 6.74
N CYS A 8 4.94 0.35 5.68
CA CYS A 8 4.27 -0.14 4.48
C CYS A 8 5.18 0.14 3.28
N LEU A 9 5.40 -0.86 2.45
CA LEU A 9 6.15 -0.70 1.21
C LEU A 9 5.16 -0.80 0.05
N ASP A 10 5.06 0.29 -0.70
CA ASP A 10 4.22 0.39 -1.88
C ASP A 10 5.12 0.59 -3.09
N VAL A 11 4.82 -0.13 -4.18
CA VAL A 11 5.61 -0.12 -5.41
C VAL A 11 4.70 0.28 -6.56
N ARG A 12 5.17 1.25 -7.35
CA ARG A 12 4.53 1.67 -8.60
C ARG A 12 5.56 1.74 -9.70
N VAL A 13 5.26 1.10 -10.82
CA VAL A 13 6.05 1.15 -12.04
C VAL A 13 5.18 1.79 -13.12
N THR A 14 5.58 2.98 -13.55
CA THR A 14 4.89 3.73 -14.61
C THR A 14 5.76 3.75 -15.84
N LYS A 15 5.15 3.50 -16.99
CA LYS A 15 5.76 3.67 -18.30
C LYS A 15 4.94 4.61 -19.14
N GLU A 16 5.59 5.69 -19.56
CA GLU A 16 5.05 6.66 -20.50
C GLU A 16 5.30 6.16 -21.93
N ILE A 17 4.27 6.26 -22.77
CA ILE A 17 4.29 5.92 -24.19
C ILE A 17 4.10 7.23 -24.96
N GLY A 18 5.22 7.89 -25.27
CA GLY A 18 5.22 9.24 -25.85
C GLY A 18 4.67 10.29 -24.89
N GLU A 19 4.18 11.39 -25.44
CA GLU A 19 3.64 12.52 -24.64
C GLU A 19 2.15 12.39 -24.29
N LYS A 20 1.46 11.40 -24.88
CA LYS A 20 -0.01 11.34 -24.91
C LYS A 20 -0.62 10.18 -24.16
N ALA A 21 0.15 9.16 -23.78
CA ALA A 21 -0.38 8.01 -23.08
C ALA A 21 0.66 7.37 -22.16
N GLY A 22 0.19 6.60 -21.19
CA GLY A 22 1.04 5.77 -20.38
C GLY A 22 0.24 4.72 -19.62
N PHE A 23 0.96 3.78 -19.03
CA PHE A 23 0.38 2.79 -18.13
C PHE A 23 1.17 2.73 -16.83
N SER A 24 0.48 2.43 -15.75
CA SER A 24 1.06 2.24 -14.42
C SER A 24 0.63 0.90 -13.86
N PHE A 25 1.57 0.13 -13.35
CA PHE A 25 1.31 -1.00 -12.47
C PHE A 25 1.61 -0.57 -11.05
N TYR A 26 0.70 -0.83 -10.13
CA TYR A 26 0.92 -0.56 -8.72
C TYR A 26 0.60 -1.78 -7.86
N ALA A 27 1.32 -1.90 -6.76
CA ALA A 27 1.09 -2.86 -5.71
C ALA A 27 1.37 -2.18 -4.35
N ASN A 28 0.38 -2.20 -3.47
CA ASN A 28 0.44 -1.65 -2.13
C ASN A 28 0.70 -2.76 -1.11
N ASN A 29 1.40 -2.43 -0.03
CA ASN A 29 1.82 -3.37 1.01
C ASN A 29 2.47 -4.64 0.44
N VAL A 30 3.45 -4.49 -0.44
CA VAL A 30 4.03 -5.61 -1.23
C VAL A 30 4.71 -6.68 -0.37
N LEU A 31 5.10 -6.33 0.86
CA LEU A 31 5.69 -7.25 1.83
C LEU A 31 4.64 -7.96 2.70
N PHE A 32 3.35 -7.74 2.45
CA PHE A 32 2.24 -8.28 3.23
C PHE A 32 2.42 -8.04 4.74
N ASN A 33 2.89 -6.85 5.13
CA ASN A 33 3.21 -6.55 6.52
C ASN A 33 1.92 -6.30 7.31
N GLN A 34 1.53 -7.28 8.13
CA GLN A 34 0.32 -7.25 8.97
C GLN A 34 0.68 -7.58 10.43
N PRO A 35 1.30 -6.64 11.15
CA PRO A 35 1.80 -6.91 12.48
C PRO A 35 0.67 -6.94 13.52
N TRP A 36 0.83 -7.83 14.51
CA TRP A 36 -0.02 -7.88 15.69
C TRP A 36 0.59 -7.01 16.79
N GLN A 37 -0.06 -5.90 17.12
CA GLN A 37 0.47 -4.93 18.07
C GLN A 37 -0.54 -4.62 19.18
N SER A 38 -0.02 -4.45 20.39
CA SER A 38 -0.77 -3.90 21.53
C SER A 38 -0.84 -2.37 21.41
N ASN A 39 -1.85 -1.76 22.03
CA ASN A 39 -2.01 -0.31 22.06
C ASN A 39 -1.95 0.22 23.51
N SER A 40 -2.00 1.54 23.68
CA SER A 40 -1.92 2.16 25.01
C SER A 40 -3.13 1.96 25.93
N VAL A 41 -4.16 1.24 25.49
CA VAL A 41 -5.47 1.13 26.17
C VAL A 41 -5.87 -0.33 26.40
N SER A 42 -5.28 -1.28 25.68
CA SER A 42 -5.57 -2.70 25.76
C SER A 42 -4.31 -3.54 25.61
N VAL A 43 -4.15 -4.52 26.49
CA VAL A 43 -3.09 -5.54 26.43
C VAL A 43 -3.32 -6.50 25.25
N ASN A 44 -4.59 -6.67 24.83
CA ASN A 44 -4.94 -7.54 23.71
C ASN A 44 -4.31 -7.03 22.43
N LYS A 45 -3.64 -7.94 21.71
CA LYS A 45 -3.05 -7.65 20.40
C LYS A 45 -4.17 -7.49 19.38
N VAL A 46 -4.07 -6.45 18.56
CA VAL A 46 -4.98 -6.22 17.43
C VAL A 46 -4.14 -6.31 16.16
N GLU A 47 -4.69 -6.99 15.16
CA GLU A 47 -4.08 -7.03 13.83
C GLU A 47 -4.18 -5.64 13.20
N ARG A 48 -3.06 -5.14 12.69
CA ARG A 48 -3.01 -3.91 11.92
C ARG A 48 -2.61 -4.20 10.49
N ASN A 49 -2.99 -3.30 9.59
CA ASN A 49 -2.74 -3.43 8.15
C ASN A 49 -3.47 -4.60 7.46
N GLY A 50 -4.51 -5.14 8.11
CA GLY A 50 -5.44 -6.09 7.50
C GLY A 50 -6.00 -5.53 6.19
N ASN A 51 -5.98 -6.36 5.14
CA ASN A 51 -6.52 -6.05 3.81
C ASN A 51 -5.86 -4.86 3.07
N LEU A 52 -4.64 -4.45 3.44
CA LEU A 52 -3.91 -3.38 2.73
C LEU A 52 -3.18 -3.84 1.47
N PHE A 53 -2.95 -5.15 1.31
CA PHE A 53 -2.39 -5.65 0.07
C PHE A 53 -3.39 -5.45 -1.07
N SER A 54 -2.99 -4.67 -2.06
CA SER A 54 -3.80 -4.39 -3.24
C SER A 54 -2.89 -4.17 -4.44
N TYR A 55 -3.37 -4.51 -5.63
CA TYR A 55 -2.61 -4.30 -6.86
C TYR A 55 -3.56 -3.88 -7.99
N GLY A 56 -3.01 -3.20 -8.99
CA GLY A 56 -3.79 -2.75 -10.12
C GLY A 56 -2.96 -2.26 -11.29
N LEU A 57 -3.65 -2.06 -12.40
CA LEU A 57 -3.14 -1.52 -13.65
C LEU A 57 -3.97 -0.28 -13.97
N GLU A 58 -3.29 0.83 -14.24
CA GLU A 58 -3.88 2.08 -14.68
C GLU A 58 -3.41 2.38 -16.09
N ILE A 59 -4.31 2.84 -16.96
CA ILE A 59 -3.98 3.37 -18.28
C ILE A 59 -4.44 4.82 -18.28
N PHE A 60 -3.55 5.74 -18.67
CA PHE A 60 -3.84 7.16 -18.72
C PHE A 60 -3.53 7.71 -20.11
N MET A 61 -4.36 8.65 -20.56
CA MET A 61 -4.22 9.37 -21.83
C MET A 61 -4.29 10.87 -21.54
N ASN A 62 -3.29 11.62 -22.02
CA ASN A 62 -3.28 13.07 -22.02
C ASN A 62 -3.71 13.57 -23.41
N PHE A 63 -4.85 14.27 -23.44
CA PHE A 63 -5.43 14.86 -24.65
C PHE A 63 -4.99 16.30 -24.85
#